data_AF-A0A819GZQ6-F1
#
_entry.id   AF-A0A819GZQ6-F1
#
_cell.length_a   1.000
_cell.length_b   1.000
_cell.length_c   1.000
_cell.angle_alpha   90.00
_cell.angle_beta   90.00
_cell.angle_gamma   90.00
#
_symmetry.space_group_name_H-M   'P 1'
#
loop_
_entity.id
_entity.type
_entity.pdbx_description
1 polymer ?
#
loop_
_entity_poly.entity_id
_entity_poly.type
_entity_poly.pdbx_seq_one_letter_code
_entity_poly.pdbx_strand_id
1 'polypeptide(L)'
;MADNGASVTTSTISSLLSTDPVRWLIDQQSFNGAWLLNESDIEKLTNGKSLSTFQSTVIKNKDTLTTALAIAVLELKYPKQKNLWFAVVDKGRKRLYSFGLTNDQITRLIDEIKNKL
;
A
#
# COMPACT_ATOMS: atom_id res chain seq x y z
N MET A 1 -44.38 -19.70 -28.10
CA MET A 1 -42.98 -20.12 -27.87
C MET A 1 -42.07 -18.94 -28.21
N ALA A 2 -40.99 -18.76 -27.44
CA ALA A 2 -40.16 -17.56 -27.26
C ALA A 2 -40.86 -16.48 -26.40
N ASP A 3 -40.29 -15.92 -25.33
CA ASP A 3 -38.88 -15.70 -24.98
C ASP A 3 -38.68 -15.87 -23.46
N ASN A 4 -37.81 -16.79 -23.06
CA ASN A 4 -37.24 -16.89 -21.72
C ASN A 4 -35.75 -16.60 -21.90
N GLY A 5 -35.32 -15.36 -21.66
CA GLY A 5 -34.03 -14.89 -22.15
C GLY A 5 -33.34 -13.87 -21.26
N ALA A 6 -32.94 -14.33 -20.07
CA ALA A 6 -31.79 -13.83 -19.32
C ALA A 6 -31.93 -12.48 -18.58
N SER A 7 -32.49 -12.56 -17.37
CA SER A 7 -32.14 -11.65 -16.28
C SER A 7 -30.74 -12.02 -15.77
N VAL A 8 -29.69 -11.60 -16.49
CA VAL A 8 -28.29 -11.80 -16.08
C VAL A 8 -27.97 -10.80 -14.97
N THR A 9 -28.28 -11.25 -13.75
CA THR A 9 -27.53 -11.01 -12.52
C THR A 9 -26.55 -9.84 -12.49
N THR A 10 -27.09 -8.62 -12.44
CA THR A 10 -26.36 -7.42 -11.96
C THR A 10 -25.79 -7.63 -10.55
N SER A 11 -26.33 -8.58 -9.79
CA SER A 11 -25.84 -8.94 -8.45
C SER A 11 -24.52 -9.72 -8.43
N THR A 12 -24.08 -10.33 -9.54
CA THR A 12 -22.84 -11.13 -9.56
C THR A 12 -21.58 -10.27 -9.68
N ILE A 13 -21.66 -9.09 -10.31
CA ILE A 13 -20.48 -8.23 -10.50
C ILE A 13 -20.11 -7.51 -9.19
N SER A 14 -21.10 -7.18 -8.35
CA SER A 14 -20.85 -6.53 -7.05
C SER A 14 -20.13 -7.42 -6.04
N SER A 15 -20.13 -8.75 -6.23
CA SER A 15 -19.47 -9.72 -5.34
C SER A 15 -17.98 -9.93 -5.67
N LEU A 16 -17.46 -9.44 -6.80
CA LEU A 16 -16.05 -9.59 -7.21
C LEU A 16 -15.15 -8.48 -6.64
N LEU A 17 -15.72 -7.51 -5.94
CA LEU A 17 -15.02 -6.32 -5.41
C LEU A 17 -14.76 -6.39 -3.90
N SER A 18 -14.56 -7.58 -3.35
CA SER A 18 -13.67 -7.72 -2.19
C SER A 18 -12.30 -7.25 -2.66
N THR A 19 -12.04 -5.95 -2.59
CA THR A 19 -10.88 -5.33 -3.22
C THR A 19 -9.64 -5.98 -2.63
N ASP A 20 -8.95 -6.80 -3.41
CA ASP A 20 -7.74 -7.47 -2.97
C ASP A 20 -6.79 -6.39 -2.43
N PRO A 21 -6.42 -6.44 -1.14
CA PRO A 21 -5.74 -5.32 -0.50
C PRO A 21 -4.34 -5.10 -1.08
N VAL A 22 -3.71 -6.15 -1.62
CA VAL A 22 -2.43 -6.04 -2.33
C VAL A 22 -2.64 -5.28 -3.64
N ARG A 23 -3.65 -5.67 -4.43
CA ARG A 23 -3.96 -5.03 -5.71
C ARG A 23 -4.37 -3.58 -5.52
N TRP A 24 -5.25 -3.32 -4.57
CA TRP A 24 -5.64 -1.95 -4.21
C TRP A 24 -4.41 -1.11 -3.87
N LEU A 25 -3.51 -1.63 -3.03
CA LEU A 25 -2.31 -0.90 -2.63
C LEU A 25 -1.36 -0.69 -3.81
N ILE A 26 -1.21 -1.67 -4.72
CA ILE A 26 -0.44 -1.50 -5.97
C ILE A 26 -1.03 -0.37 -6.83
N ASP A 27 -2.36 -0.33 -6.97
CA ASP A 27 -3.06 0.66 -7.79
C ASP A 27 -2.99 2.08 -7.18
N GLN A 28 -2.72 2.21 -5.87
CA GLN A 28 -2.45 3.50 -5.22
C GLN A 28 -1.03 4.05 -5.49
N GLN A 29 -0.13 3.28 -6.09
CA GLN A 29 1.23 3.77 -6.36
C GLN A 29 1.20 4.82 -7.49
N SER A 30 1.72 6.01 -7.21
CA SER A 30 1.92 7.05 -8.21
C SER A 30 2.96 6.62 -9.27
N PHE A 31 2.90 7.22 -10.46
CA PHE A 31 3.83 6.91 -11.54
C PHE A 31 5.32 7.07 -11.14
N ASN A 32 5.64 7.97 -10.21
CA ASN A 32 6.99 8.17 -9.69
C ASN A 32 7.44 7.14 -8.65
N GLY A 33 6.58 6.19 -8.26
CA GLY A 33 6.86 5.17 -7.24
C GLY A 33 6.43 5.55 -5.82
N ALA A 34 5.96 6.77 -5.56
CA ALA A 34 5.49 7.18 -4.25
C ALA A 34 4.07 6.67 -3.98
N TRP A 35 3.72 6.51 -2.71
CA TRP A 35 2.33 6.36 -2.28
C TRP A 35 1.88 7.64 -1.58
N LEU A 36 0.88 8.31 -2.14
CA LEU A 36 0.32 9.55 -1.61
C LEU A 36 -0.97 9.25 -0.84
N LEU A 37 -0.86 8.44 0.20
CA LEU A 37 -2.01 7.98 0.99
C LEU A 37 -2.62 9.13 1.79
N ASN A 38 -3.96 9.17 1.83
CA ASN A 38 -4.69 10.05 2.73
C ASN A 38 -4.85 9.40 4.12
N GLU A 39 -5.40 10.12 5.10
CA GLU A 39 -5.51 9.59 6.47
C GLU A 39 -6.40 8.34 6.54
N SER A 40 -7.50 8.30 5.78
CA SER A 40 -8.40 7.15 5.76
C SER A 40 -7.74 5.89 5.18
N ASP A 41 -6.88 6.05 4.17
CA ASP A 41 -6.09 4.95 3.62
C ASP A 41 -5.09 4.43 4.64
N ILE A 42 -4.45 5.34 5.38
CA ILE A 42 -3.47 5.02 6.42
C ILE A 42 -4.15 4.24 7.54
N GLU A 43 -5.25 4.75 8.08
CA GLU A 43 -6.03 4.07 9.11
C GLU A 43 -6.49 2.67 8.66
N LYS A 44 -6.96 2.54 7.41
CA LYS A 44 -7.35 1.24 6.84
C LYS A 44 -6.16 0.27 6.81
N LEU A 45 -4.98 0.74 6.45
CA LEU A 45 -3.77 -0.10 6.36
C LEU A 45 -3.16 -0.45 7.73
N THR A 46 -3.37 0.39 8.73
CA THR A 46 -2.69 0.32 10.04
C THR A 46 -3.60 -0.17 11.16
N ASN A 47 -4.81 -0.61 10.84
CA ASN A 47 -5.87 -0.96 11.80
C ASN A 47 -6.25 0.22 12.72
N GLY A 48 -6.43 1.41 12.14
CA GLY A 48 -6.93 2.61 12.81
C GLY A 48 -5.85 3.52 13.40
N LYS A 49 -4.57 3.29 13.12
CA LYS A 49 -3.47 4.14 13.61
C LYS A 49 -3.24 5.30 12.64
N SER A 50 -3.13 6.52 13.17
CA SER A 50 -2.79 7.70 12.38
C SER A 50 -1.34 7.71 11.90
N LEU A 51 -1.05 8.51 10.87
CA LEU A 51 0.30 8.66 10.32
C LEU A 51 1.33 9.12 11.37
N SER A 52 0.91 9.91 12.35
CA SER A 52 1.77 10.43 13.42
C SER A 52 2.40 9.32 14.27
N THR A 53 1.75 8.16 14.37
CA THR A 53 2.30 6.97 15.08
C THR A 53 3.61 6.50 14.44
N PHE A 54 3.73 6.68 13.12
CA PHE A 54 4.83 6.19 12.31
C PHE A 54 5.92 7.23 12.07
N GLN A 55 5.71 8.48 12.50
CA GLN A 55 6.74 9.51 12.42
C GLN A 55 7.99 9.04 13.19
N SER A 56 9.14 9.18 12.54
CA SER A 56 10.44 8.96 13.15
C SER A 56 11.06 10.32 13.47
N THR A 57 11.97 10.36 14.45
CA THR A 57 12.63 11.60 14.89
C THR A 57 13.36 12.30 13.73
N VAL A 58 13.81 11.52 12.75
CA VAL A 58 14.61 11.96 11.60
C VAL A 58 13.74 12.21 10.35
N ILE A 59 12.60 11.54 10.22
CA ILE A 59 11.78 11.57 9.00
C ILE A 59 10.34 11.93 9.35
N LYS A 60 9.96 13.15 8.96
CA LYS A 60 8.62 13.72 9.17
C LYS A 60 7.89 14.03 7.85
N ASN A 61 8.56 13.87 6.71
CA ASN A 61 7.95 14.11 5.41
C ASN A 61 6.84 13.08 5.16
N LYS A 62 5.63 13.57 4.86
CA LYS A 62 4.44 12.74 4.65
C LYS A 62 4.66 11.70 3.56
N ASP A 63 5.12 12.11 2.38
CA ASP A 63 5.29 11.22 1.22
C ASP A 63 6.32 10.13 1.48
N THR A 64 7.40 10.45 2.21
CA THR A 64 8.39 9.46 2.67
C THR A 64 7.74 8.44 3.60
N LEU A 65 6.96 8.89 4.59
CA LEU A 65 6.32 8.02 5.55
C LEU A 65 5.23 7.14 4.92
N THR A 66 4.37 7.70 4.07
CA THR A 66 3.31 6.94 3.40
C THR A 66 3.88 5.93 2.39
N THR A 67 4.96 6.28 1.68
CA THR A 67 5.68 5.35 0.80
C THR A 67 6.32 4.21 1.61
N ALA A 68 7.01 4.51 2.71
CA ALA A 68 7.59 3.50 3.56
C ALA A 68 6.53 2.62 4.25
N LEU A 69 5.39 3.21 4.62
CA LEU A 69 4.24 2.50 5.19
C LEU A 69 3.64 1.50 4.22
N ALA A 70 3.39 1.90 2.97
CA ALA A 70 2.89 0.99 1.95
C ALA A 70 3.84 -0.21 1.73
N ILE A 71 5.15 0.04 1.68
CA ILE A 71 6.16 -1.01 1.57
C ILE A 71 6.12 -1.94 2.80
N ALA A 72 6.09 -1.37 4.01
CA ALA A 72 6.04 -2.14 5.25
C ALA A 72 4.81 -3.05 5.32
N VAL A 73 3.64 -2.54 4.90
CA VAL A 73 2.40 -3.30 4.83
C VAL A 73 2.51 -4.46 3.83
N LEU A 74 3.03 -4.22 2.62
CA LEU A 74 3.20 -5.26 1.61
C LEU A 74 4.15 -6.38 2.07
N GLU A 75 5.30 -5.99 2.65
CA GLU A 75 6.30 -6.93 3.14
C GLU A 75 5.83 -7.73 4.36
N LEU A 76 5.11 -7.10 5.30
CA LEU A 76 4.70 -7.73 6.56
C LEU A 76 3.38 -8.49 6.45
N LYS A 77 2.34 -7.87 5.89
CA LYS A 77 0.98 -8.44 5.85
C LYS A 77 0.77 -9.38 4.67
N TYR A 78 1.52 -9.22 3.58
CA TYR A 78 1.33 -9.97 2.34
C TYR A 78 2.59 -10.68 1.79
N PRO A 79 3.42 -11.34 2.62
CA PRO A 79 4.68 -11.94 2.17
C PRO A 79 4.48 -13.05 1.14
N LYS A 80 3.35 -13.78 1.21
CA LYS A 80 3.01 -14.87 0.27
C LYS A 80 2.69 -14.38 -1.14
N GLN A 81 2.43 -13.08 -1.32
CA GLN A 81 2.07 -12.47 -2.60
C GLN A 81 3.22 -11.63 -3.18
N LYS A 82 4.46 -11.90 -2.78
CA LYS A 82 5.65 -11.13 -3.18
C LYS A 82 5.80 -10.96 -4.68
N ASN A 83 5.45 -11.98 -5.45
CA ASN A 83 5.46 -11.92 -6.92
C ASN A 83 4.57 -10.79 -7.50
N LEU A 84 3.52 -10.39 -6.79
CA LEU A 84 2.62 -9.32 -7.23
C LEU A 84 3.18 -7.92 -6.94
N TRP A 85 3.84 -7.74 -5.79
CA TRP A 85 4.25 -6.41 -5.33
C TRP A 85 5.75 -6.13 -5.39
N PHE A 86 6.60 -7.11 -5.72
CA PHE A 86 8.06 -6.96 -5.67
C PHE A 86 8.58 -5.77 -6.49
N ALA A 87 8.16 -5.67 -7.76
CA ALA A 87 8.58 -4.57 -8.64
C ALA A 87 8.06 -3.20 -8.16
N VAL A 88 6.86 -3.20 -7.58
CA VAL A 88 6.19 -2.01 -7.05
C VAL A 88 6.94 -1.50 -5.81
N VAL A 89 7.34 -2.41 -4.91
CA VAL A 89 8.19 -2.10 -3.75
C VAL A 89 9.57 -1.62 -4.16
N ASP A 90 10.21 -2.25 -5.14
CA ASP A 90 11.52 -1.82 -5.66
C ASP A 90 11.47 -0.37 -6.18
N LYS A 91 10.40 -0.04 -6.93
CA LYS A 91 10.15 1.33 -7.40
C LYS A 91 9.92 2.31 -6.24
N GLY A 92 9.20 1.89 -5.21
CA GLY A 92 9.01 2.67 -3.98
C GLY A 92 10.33 2.95 -3.24
N ARG A 93 11.18 1.93 -3.10
CA ARG A 93 12.52 2.08 -2.50
C ARG A 93 13.40 3.05 -3.28
N LYS A 94 13.39 2.98 -4.63
CA LYS A 94 14.08 3.96 -5.49
C LYS A 94 13.54 5.37 -5.32
N ARG A 95 12.23 5.52 -5.10
CA ARG A 95 11.63 6.83 -4.82
C ARG A 95 12.07 7.38 -3.47
N LEU A 96 12.12 6.55 -2.42
CA LEU A 96 12.67 6.93 -1.12
C LEU A 96 14.14 7.36 -1.21
N TYR A 97 14.93 6.65 -2.01
CA TYR A 97 16.31 7.07 -2.30
C TYR A 97 16.37 8.45 -2.97
N SER A 98 15.47 8.71 -3.90
CA SER A 98 15.34 10.01 -4.56
C SER A 98 14.87 11.13 -3.62
N PHE A 99 14.27 10.81 -2.46
CA PHE A 99 13.99 11.75 -1.38
C PHE A 99 15.20 12.03 -0.49
N GLY A 100 16.37 11.46 -0.80
CA GLY A 100 17.62 11.70 -0.09
C GLY A 100 17.93 10.69 1.03
N LEU A 101 17.18 9.59 1.13
CA LEU A 101 17.46 8.54 2.10
C LEU A 101 18.52 7.58 1.58
N THR A 102 19.40 7.11 2.47
CA THR A 102 20.29 5.98 2.18
C THR A 102 19.55 4.65 2.29
N ASN A 103 20.08 3.58 1.70
CA ASN A 103 19.50 2.23 1.82
C ASN A 103 19.33 1.77 3.28
N ASP A 104 20.27 2.13 4.15
CA ASP A 104 20.19 1.82 5.58
C ASP A 104 19.06 2.59 6.26
N GLN A 105 18.88 3.87 5.94
CA GLN A 105 17.77 4.67 6.47
C GLN A 105 16.42 4.14 5.98
N ILE A 106 16.32 3.74 4.71
CA ILE A 106 15.11 3.15 4.13
C ILE A 106 14.76 1.85 4.87
N THR A 107 15.73 0.96 5.04
CA THR A 107 15.52 -0.33 5.71
C THR A 107 15.11 -0.13 7.16
N ARG A 108 15.82 0.73 7.91
CA ARG A 108 15.48 1.05 9.29
C ARG A 108 14.09 1.66 9.41
N LEU A 109 13.73 2.61 8.55
CA LEU A 109 12.40 3.24 8.57
C LEU A 109 11.30 2.20 8.33
N ILE A 110 11.46 1.34 7.32
CA ILE A 110 10.49 0.30 7.01
C ILE A 110 10.35 -0.65 8.20
N ASP A 111 11.44 -1.06 8.83
CA ASP A 111 11.41 -1.98 9.97
C ASP A 111 10.83 -1.32 11.24
N GLU A 112 11.13 -0.05 11.49
CA GLU A 112 10.48 0.75 12.55
C GLU A 112 8.96 0.79 12.35
N ILE A 113 8.50 0.99 11.12
CA ILE A 113 7.08 0.99 10.79
C ILE A 113 6.48 -0.40 11.00
N LYS A 114 7.14 -1.48 10.54
CA LYS A 114 6.67 -2.85 10.74
C LYS A 114 6.48 -3.18 12.22
N ASN A 115 7.40 -2.75 13.09
CA ASN A 115 7.30 -2.96 14.53
C ASN A 115 6.10 -2.23 15.17
N LYS A 116 5.60 -1.19 14.49
CA LYS A 116 4.45 -0.39 14.94
C LYS A 116 3.14 -0.80 14.27
N LEU A 117 3.15 -1.68 13.25
CA LEU A 117 1.94 -2.17 12.56
C LEU A 117 1.24 -3.21 13.42
#